data_AF-A0A7V9UBT4-F1
#
_entry.id   AF-A0A7V9UBT4-F1
#
_cell.length_a   1.000
_cell.length_b   1.000
_cell.length_c   1.000
_cell.angle_alpha   90.00
_cell.angle_beta   90.00
_cell.angle_gamma   90.00
#
_symmetry.space_group_name_H-M   'P 1'
#
loop_
_entity.id
_entity.type
_entity.pdbx_description
1 polymer ?
#
loop_
_entity_poly.entity_id
_entity_poly.type
_entity_poly.pdbx_seq_one_letter_code
_entity_poly.pdbx_strand_id
1 'polypeptide(L)'
;MPKDHGRLKDGTIVDDEMVEKLANEAEAGYDLEEIRSRRAGGRPAMGSGPASVESVRLDPELKKELLLRASTDGVSVSEVIRQALRTYVQAS
;
A
#
# COMPACT_ATOMS: atom_id res chain seq x y z
N MET A 1 -25.00 9.17 -29.65
CA MET A 1 -24.15 9.65 -28.54
C MET A 1 -23.54 8.42 -27.92
N PRO A 2 -22.21 8.27 -27.87
CA PRO A 2 -21.58 7.13 -27.19
C PRO A 2 -22.04 7.10 -25.72
N LYS A 3 -22.25 5.91 -25.16
CA LYS A 3 -22.67 5.80 -23.75
C LYS A 3 -21.51 6.19 -22.84
N ASP A 4 -21.80 7.03 -21.85
CA ASP A 4 -20.87 7.39 -20.78
C ASP A 4 -20.94 6.30 -19.69
N HIS A 5 -19.89 5.50 -19.57
CA HIS A 5 -19.78 4.44 -18.56
C HIS A 5 -19.08 4.92 -17.28
N GLY A 6 -18.81 6.22 -17.15
CA GLY A 6 -18.12 6.82 -16.02
C GLY A 6 -16.78 7.43 -16.41
N ARG A 7 -15.97 7.80 -15.40
CA ARG A 7 -14.69 8.49 -15.61
C ARG A 7 -13.56 7.85 -14.82
N LEU A 8 -12.36 7.86 -15.41
CA LEU A 8 -11.12 7.50 -14.74
C LEU A 8 -10.71 8.57 -13.71
N LYS A 9 -9.72 8.24 -12.87
CA LYS A 9 -9.19 9.17 -11.86
C LYS A 9 -8.62 10.46 -12.44
N ASP A 10 -8.16 10.43 -13.68
CA ASP A 10 -7.65 11.60 -14.41
C ASP A 10 -8.75 12.37 -15.15
N GLY A 11 -10.02 11.94 -15.07
CA GLY A 11 -11.17 12.59 -15.69
C GLY A 11 -11.50 12.11 -17.10
N THR A 12 -10.72 11.19 -17.67
CA THR A 12 -11.00 10.58 -18.99
C THR A 12 -12.35 9.86 -18.96
N ILE A 13 -13.19 10.08 -19.98
CA ILE A 13 -14.49 9.41 -20.13
C ILE A 13 -14.27 7.97 -20.58
N VAL A 14 -15.00 7.05 -19.96
CA VAL A 14 -15.05 5.65 -20.39
C VAL A 14 -16.16 5.51 -21.42
N ASP A 15 -15.78 5.41 -22.69
CA ASP A 15 -16.69 5.21 -23.81
C ASP A 15 -16.83 3.72 -24.20
N ASP A 16 -17.75 3.44 -25.13
CA ASP A 16 -18.04 2.08 -25.59
C ASP A 16 -16.80 1.40 -26.22
N GLU A 17 -15.98 2.15 -26.96
CA GLU A 17 -14.76 1.63 -27.59
C GLU A 17 -13.72 1.21 -26.55
N MET A 18 -13.53 2.02 -25.51
CA MET A 18 -12.66 1.69 -24.39
C MET A 18 -13.15 0.44 -23.65
N VAL A 19 -14.46 0.31 -23.44
CA VAL A 19 -15.05 -0.89 -22.82
C VAL A 19 -14.80 -2.13 -23.66
N GLU A 20 -15.06 -2.08 -24.97
CA GLU A 20 -14.82 -3.22 -25.87
C GLU A 20 -13.33 -3.60 -25.90
N LYS A 21 -12.43 -2.62 -25.94
CA LYS A 21 -10.98 -2.87 -25.90
C LYS A 21 -10.57 -3.59 -24.62
N LEU A 22 -11.06 -3.13 -23.46
CA LEU A 22 -10.77 -3.75 -22.17
C LEU A 22 -11.36 -5.15 -22.04
N ALA A 23 -12.56 -5.38 -22.61
CA ALA A 23 -13.18 -6.70 -22.64
C ALA A 23 -12.35 -7.68 -23.49
N ASN A 24 -11.94 -7.26 -24.69
CA ASN A 24 -11.10 -8.07 -25.57
C ASN A 24 -9.75 -8.41 -24.93
N GLU A 25 -9.13 -7.46 -24.21
CA GLU A 25 -7.89 -7.68 -23.47
C GLU A 25 -8.09 -8.72 -22.35
N ALA A 26 -9.20 -8.64 -21.62
CA ALA A 26 -9.53 -9.60 -20.56
C ALA A 26 -9.79 -11.01 -21.13
N GLU A 27 -10.50 -11.12 -22.25
CA GLU A 27 -10.79 -12.40 -22.92
C GLU A 27 -9.54 -13.04 -23.55
N ALA A 28 -8.64 -12.24 -24.12
CA ALA A 28 -7.35 -12.71 -24.63
C ALA A 28 -6.47 -13.30 -23.52
N GLY A 29 -6.64 -12.82 -22.29
CA GLY A 29 -5.88 -13.25 -21.12
C GLY A 29 -4.45 -12.72 -21.10
N TYR A 30 -3.76 -12.92 -19.97
CA TYR A 30 -2.38 -12.49 -19.78
C TYR A 30 -1.44 -13.69 -19.70
N ASP A 31 -0.22 -13.54 -20.23
CA ASP A 31 0.83 -14.54 -20.05
C ASP A 31 1.28 -14.59 -18.57
N LEU A 32 0.97 -15.71 -17.92
CA LEU A 32 1.30 -15.93 -16.52
C LEU A 32 2.80 -16.04 -16.28
N GLU A 33 3.58 -16.56 -17.24
CA GLU A 33 5.02 -16.68 -17.08
C GLU A 33 5.70 -15.30 -17.14
N GLU A 34 5.21 -14.42 -18.02
CA GLU A 34 5.63 -13.01 -18.03
C GLU A 34 5.28 -12.31 -16.69
N ILE A 35 4.07 -12.48 -16.18
CA ILE A 35 3.64 -11.90 -14.91
C ILE A 35 4.49 -12.41 -13.74
N ARG A 36 4.79 -13.71 -13.70
CA ARG A 36 5.57 -14.32 -12.62
C ARG A 36 7.02 -13.88 -12.63
N SER A 37 7.62 -13.73 -13.81
CA SER A 37 8.97 -13.19 -13.96
C SER A 37 9.10 -11.76 -13.44
N ARG A 38 8.07 -10.93 -13.62
CA ARG A 38 7.99 -9.55 -13.11
C ARG A 38 7.72 -9.48 -11.60
N ARG A 39 7.18 -10.53 -10.99
CA ARG A 39 6.91 -10.64 -9.53
C ARG A 39 8.08 -11.22 -8.74
N ALA A 40 9.32 -11.06 -9.22
CA ALA A 40 10.52 -11.41 -8.47
C ALA A 40 10.65 -10.52 -7.21
N GLY A 41 10.01 -10.95 -6.13
CA GLY A 41 10.02 -10.29 -4.83
C GLY A 41 8.61 -10.18 -4.30
N GLY A 42 8.34 -10.88 -3.19
CA GLY A 42 7.13 -10.63 -2.40
C GLY A 42 7.11 -9.20 -1.86
N ARG A 43 6.42 -8.99 -0.73
CA ARG A 43 6.47 -7.67 -0.08
C ARG A 43 7.94 -7.29 0.18
N PRO A 44 8.38 -6.07 -0.20
CA PRO A 44 9.74 -5.63 0.08
C PRO A 44 10.10 -5.84 1.55
N ALA A 45 11.32 -6.34 1.78
CA ALA A 45 11.89 -6.52 3.11
C ALA A 45 11.96 -5.17 3.85
N MET A 46 11.86 -5.20 5.18
CA MET A 46 12.17 -4.03 6.02
C MET A 46 13.55 -4.24 6.63
N GLY A 47 14.58 -3.70 5.98
CA GLY A 47 15.98 -3.90 6.38
C GLY A 47 16.55 -5.20 5.79
N SER A 48 17.19 -6.02 6.64
CA SER A 48 17.88 -7.24 6.21
C SER A 48 16.97 -8.42 5.88
N GLY A 49 15.65 -8.31 6.10
CA GLY A 49 14.71 -9.40 5.86
C GLY A 49 13.24 -9.01 5.98
N PRO A 50 12.32 -9.99 5.86
CA PRO A 50 10.90 -9.77 6.08
C PRO A 50 10.62 -9.22 7.48
N ALA A 51 9.69 -8.26 7.59
CA ALA A 51 9.26 -7.76 8.89
C ALA A 51 8.41 -8.81 9.64
N SER A 52 8.67 -8.99 10.94
CA SER A 52 7.74 -9.66 11.85
C SER A 52 6.71 -8.68 12.40
N VAL A 53 5.54 -9.19 12.80
CA VAL A 53 4.50 -8.40 13.46
C VAL A 53 4.48 -8.77 14.93
N GLU A 54 4.89 -7.84 15.77
CA GLU A 54 4.85 -7.99 17.23
C GLU A 54 3.59 -7.33 17.81
N SER A 55 2.83 -8.07 18.61
CA SER A 55 1.63 -7.53 19.28
C SER A 55 2.00 -6.86 20.60
N VAL A 56 1.69 -5.58 20.74
CA VAL A 56 1.94 -4.80 21.97
C VAL A 56 0.61 -4.27 22.52
N ARG A 57 0.41 -4.41 23.84
CA ARG A 57 -0.71 -3.77 24.54
C ARG A 57 -0.29 -2.38 24.98
N LEU A 58 -1.05 -1.38 24.54
CA LEU A 58 -0.85 0.01 24.91
C LEU A 58 -2.07 0.46 25.70
N ASP A 59 -1.85 1.26 26.74
CA ASP A 59 -2.96 1.95 27.39
C ASP A 59 -3.57 2.99 26.42
N PRO A 60 -4.83 3.40 26.63
CA PRO A 60 -5.53 4.29 25.72
C PRO A 60 -4.90 5.67 25.59
N GLU A 61 -4.25 6.18 26.64
CA GLU A 61 -3.65 7.51 26.66
C GLU A 61 -2.39 7.52 25.80
N LEU A 62 -1.51 6.53 26.00
CA LEU A 62 -0.32 6.36 25.17
C LEU A 62 -0.66 6.14 23.69
N LYS A 63 -1.72 5.37 23.40
CA LYS A 63 -2.20 5.20 22.03
C LYS A 63 -2.61 6.54 21.40
N LYS A 64 -3.30 7.40 22.16
CA LYS A 64 -3.73 8.72 21.70
C LYS A 64 -2.54 9.63 21.43
N GLU A 65 -1.55 9.63 22.31
CA GLU A 65 -0.31 10.41 22.13
C GLU A 65 0.47 9.94 20.90
N LEU A 66 0.58 8.63 20.68
CA LEU A 66 1.20 8.07 19.48
C LEU A 66 0.49 8.49 18.19
N LEU A 67 -0.85 8.49 18.19
CA LEU A 67 -1.63 8.94 17.04
C LEU A 67 -1.42 10.43 16.75
N LEU A 68 -1.41 11.26 17.80
CA LEU A 68 -1.13 12.69 17.66
C LEU A 68 0.28 12.92 17.12
N ARG A 69 1.28 12.21 17.67
CA ARG A 69 2.66 12.30 17.22
C ARG A 69 2.81 11.91 15.75
N ALA A 70 2.23 10.78 15.36
CA ALA A 70 2.24 10.30 13.98
C ALA A 70 1.61 11.32 13.02
N SER A 71 0.49 11.94 13.41
CA SER A 71 -0.16 12.98 12.62
C SER A 71 0.69 14.24 12.50
N THR A 72 1.34 14.70 13.58
CA THR A 72 2.21 15.88 13.57
C THR A 72 3.43 15.67 12.69
N ASP A 73 4.03 14.48 12.75
CA ASP A 73 5.24 14.12 12.01
C ASP A 73 4.94 13.69 10.56
N GLY A 74 3.67 13.54 10.18
CA GLY A 74 3.27 13.10 8.83
C GLY A 74 3.67 11.67 8.50
N VAL A 75 3.84 10.81 9.52
CA VAL A 75 4.28 9.41 9.37
C VAL A 75 3.25 8.45 9.94
N SER A 76 3.39 7.15 9.63
CA SER A 76 2.55 6.12 10.22
C SER A 76 2.85 5.93 11.71
N VAL A 77 1.85 5.51 12.50
CA VAL A 77 2.02 5.13 13.92
C VAL A 77 3.12 4.07 14.08
N SER A 78 3.18 3.08 13.19
CA SER A 78 4.22 2.05 13.23
C SER A 78 5.63 2.61 13.02
N GLU A 79 5.79 3.73 12.30
CA GLU A 79 7.09 4.38 12.15
C GLU A 79 7.51 5.09 13.42
N VAL A 80 6.58 5.80 14.08
CA VAL A 80 6.83 6.41 15.40
C VAL A 80 7.27 5.34 16.41
N ILE A 81 6.58 4.19 16.46
CA ILE A 81 6.94 3.07 17.33
C ILE A 81 8.34 2.55 17.01
N ARG A 82 8.67 2.32 15.72
CA ARG A 82 10.00 1.85 15.33
C ARG A 82 11.10 2.84 15.69
N GLN A 83 10.88 4.14 15.51
CA GLN A 83 11.82 5.18 15.90
C GLN A 83 12.06 5.18 17.41
N ALA A 84 10.98 5.15 18.21
CA ALA A 84 11.08 5.07 19.67
C ALA A 84 11.88 3.84 20.12
N LEU A 85 11.63 2.67 19.52
CA LEU A 85 12.38 1.45 19.82
C LEU A 85 13.86 1.55 19.43
N ARG A 86 14.20 2.11 18.26
CA ARG A 86 15.59 2.33 17.85
C ARG A 86 16.31 3.24 18.84
N THR A 87 15.69 4.36 19.21
CA THR A 87 16.28 5.31 20.17
C THR A 87 16.46 4.67 21.55
N TYR A 88 15.47 3.93 22.04
CA TYR A 88 15.54 3.26 23.33
C TYR A 88 16.67 2.22 23.39
N VAL A 89 16.79 1.37 22.37
CA VAL A 89 17.83 0.33 22.29
C VAL A 89 19.22 0.93 22.10
N GLN A 90 19.36 2.02 21.34
CA GLN A 90 20.66 2.69 21.13
C GLN A 90 21.13 3.49 22.35
N ALA A 91 20.20 3.95 23.20
CA ALA A 91 20.52 4.68 24.42
C ALA A 91 20.83 3.76 25.62
N SER A 92 20.64 2.45 25.45
CA SER A 92 20.92 1.40 26.44
C SER A 92 22.32 0.81 26.24
#